data_AF-A0A843TYA4-F1
#
_entry.id   AF-A0A843TYA4-F1
#
_cell.length_a   1.000
_cell.length_b   1.000
_cell.length_c   1.000
_cell.angle_alpha   90.00
_cell.angle_beta   90.00
_cell.angle_gamma   90.00
#
_symmetry.space_group_name_H-M   'P 1'
#
loop_
_entity.id
_entity.type
_entity.pdbx_description
1 polymer ?
#
loop_
_entity_poly.entity_id
_entity_poly.type
_entity_poly.pdbx_seq_one_letter_code
_entity_poly.pdbx_strand_id
1 'polypeptide(L)'
;MCKHLLNIIPKQKLEEFTYFDSLWFNLYVKGETDKVMGWIKKEEKKVFSHAYTFVPIVCWGHWNLLILCNFGKSIEDKHGPCMLSLDSLLIGDPNTTRKSGHSDRICDRIFRSQICLK
;
A
#
# COMPACT_ATOMS: atom_id res chain seq x y z
N MET A 1 2.91 -11.85 1.71
CA MET A 1 4.27 -11.66 2.27
C MET A 1 4.94 -13.02 2.45
N CYS A 2 6.24 -13.15 2.15
CA CYS A 2 6.94 -14.43 2.27
C CYS A 2 7.10 -14.80 3.75
N LYS A 3 6.56 -15.96 4.18
CA LYS A 3 6.63 -16.42 5.59
C LYS A 3 8.08 -16.51 6.11
N HIS A 4 9.03 -16.75 5.21
CA HIS A 4 10.45 -16.76 5.54
C HIS A 4 10.95 -15.41 6.06
N LEU A 5 10.48 -14.29 5.46
CA LEU A 5 10.86 -12.94 5.90
C LEU A 5 10.37 -12.64 7.32
N LEU A 6 9.19 -13.14 7.69
CA LEU A 6 8.64 -12.93 9.04
C LEU A 6 9.51 -13.57 10.14
N ASN A 7 10.23 -14.64 9.81
CA ASN A 7 11.11 -15.33 10.76
C ASN A 7 12.48 -14.63 10.92
N ILE A 8 12.84 -13.75 9.99
CA ILE A 8 14.13 -13.02 10.01
C ILE A 8 13.98 -11.65 10.68
N ILE A 9 12.77 -11.07 10.63
CA ILE A 9 12.52 -9.75 11.21
C ILE A 9 12.38 -9.87 12.74
N PRO A 10 13.07 -9.02 13.53
CA PRO A 10 12.92 -9.00 14.99
C PRO A 10 11.47 -8.78 15.42
N LYS A 11 11.00 -9.51 16.44
CA LYS A 11 9.60 -9.45 16.92
C LYS A 11 9.12 -8.04 17.23
N GLN A 12 9.97 -7.21 17.84
CA GLN A 12 9.67 -5.81 18.15
C GLN A 12 9.29 -5.00 16.90
N LYS A 13 9.94 -5.28 15.76
CA LYS A 13 9.62 -4.62 14.49
C LYS A 13 8.36 -5.19 13.83
N LEU A 14 7.98 -6.44 14.12
CA LEU A 14 6.75 -7.03 13.59
C LEU A 14 5.49 -6.31 14.10
N GLU A 15 5.57 -5.70 15.28
CA GLU A 15 4.45 -4.93 15.87
C GLU A 15 4.29 -3.54 15.21
N GLU A 16 5.32 -3.05 14.51
CA GLU A 16 5.30 -1.75 13.85
C GLU A 16 4.68 -1.79 12.45
N PHE A 17 4.50 -2.98 11.88
CA PHE A 17 3.99 -3.12 10.52
C PHE A 17 2.89 -4.16 10.33
N THR A 18 2.14 -3.95 9.26
CA THR A 18 1.17 -4.89 8.73
C THR A 18 1.32 -5.01 7.22
N TYR A 19 0.64 -5.96 6.60
CA TYR A 19 0.72 -6.17 5.16
C TYR A 19 -0.61 -6.63 4.57
N PHE A 20 -0.82 -6.28 3.32
CA PHE A 20 -1.93 -6.79 2.53
C PHE A 20 -1.60 -8.15 1.91
N ASP A 21 -2.64 -8.95 1.70
CA ASP A 21 -2.55 -10.11 0.84
C ASP A 21 -2.29 -9.65 -0.61
N SER A 22 -1.38 -10.32 -1.32
CA SER A 22 -1.05 -9.98 -2.72
C SER A 22 -2.21 -10.15 -3.69
N LEU A 23 -3.22 -10.95 -3.33
CA LEU A 23 -4.43 -11.11 -4.11
C LEU A 23 -5.41 -9.95 -3.95
N TRP A 24 -5.24 -9.10 -2.93
CA TRP A 24 -6.11 -7.94 -2.71
C TRP A 24 -6.10 -7.01 -3.94
N PHE A 25 -4.92 -6.78 -4.51
CA PHE A 25 -4.78 -5.92 -5.69
C PHE A 25 -5.51 -6.48 -6.92
N ASN A 26 -5.64 -7.81 -7.03
CA ASN A 26 -6.38 -8.43 -8.12
C ASN A 26 -7.87 -8.10 -8.07
N LEU A 27 -8.46 -7.96 -6.87
CA LEU A 27 -9.85 -7.54 -6.72
C LEU A 27 -10.04 -6.11 -7.23
N TYR A 28 -9.08 -5.24 -6.91
CA TYR A 28 -9.07 -3.86 -7.38
C TYR A 28 -8.94 -3.77 -8.92
N VAL A 29 -7.99 -4.51 -9.52
CA VAL A 29 -7.81 -4.53 -10.99
C VAL A 29 -9.04 -5.06 -11.71
N LYS A 30 -9.74 -6.03 -11.13
CA LYS A 30 -11.01 -6.58 -11.66
C LYS A 30 -12.19 -5.62 -11.55
N GLY A 31 -12.00 -4.42 -10.99
CA GLY A 31 -13.05 -3.42 -10.83
C GLY A 31 -14.04 -3.74 -9.72
N GLU A 32 -13.72 -4.68 -8.81
CA GLU A 32 -14.58 -5.04 -7.67
C GLU A 32 -14.48 -4.01 -6.54
N THR A 33 -14.75 -2.76 -6.88
CA THR A 33 -14.51 -1.58 -6.04
C THR A 33 -15.26 -1.67 -4.71
N ASP A 34 -16.50 -2.13 -4.70
CA ASP A 34 -17.29 -2.28 -3.47
C ASP A 34 -16.68 -3.28 -2.49
N LYS A 35 -16.11 -4.38 -2.98
CA LYS A 35 -15.42 -5.36 -2.14
C LYS A 35 -14.13 -4.79 -1.58
N VAL A 36 -13.38 -4.06 -2.40
CA VAL A 36 -12.15 -3.38 -1.98
C VAL A 36 -12.46 -2.34 -0.90
N MET A 37 -13.49 -1.51 -1.10
CA MET A 37 -13.90 -0.50 -0.13
C MET A 37 -14.47 -1.11 1.15
N GLY A 38 -15.29 -2.16 1.04
CA GLY A 38 -15.80 -2.90 2.20
C GLY A 38 -14.67 -3.53 3.02
N TRP A 39 -13.63 -4.02 2.35
CA TRP A 39 -12.43 -4.53 3.01
C TRP A 39 -11.63 -3.42 3.68
N ILE A 40 -11.39 -2.30 2.98
CA ILE A 40 -10.67 -1.14 3.55
C ILE A 40 -11.37 -0.68 4.83
N LYS A 41 -12.69 -0.50 4.81
CA LYS A 41 -13.47 -0.11 6.01
C LYS A 41 -13.34 -1.13 7.15
N LYS A 42 -13.31 -2.43 6.84
CA LYS A 42 -13.16 -3.48 7.85
C LYS A 42 -11.77 -3.47 8.49
N GLU A 43 -10.74 -3.28 7.68
CA GLU A 43 -9.35 -3.41 8.12
C GLU A 43 -8.73 -2.06 8.48
N GLU A 44 -9.43 -0.94 8.29
CA GLU A 44 -9.00 0.44 8.52
C GLU A 44 -8.30 0.63 9.86
N LYS A 45 -8.97 0.20 10.95
CA LYS A 45 -8.46 0.31 12.32
C LYS A 45 -7.20 -0.51 12.58
N LYS A 46 -7.00 -1.58 11.81
CA LYS A 46 -5.85 -2.48 11.95
C LYS A 46 -4.73 -2.08 10.99
N VAL A 47 -5.05 -1.58 9.81
CA VAL A 47 -4.07 -1.27 8.78
C VAL A 47 -3.45 0.09 9.04
N PHE A 48 -4.26 1.10 9.34
CA PHE A 48 -3.74 2.45 9.57
C PHE A 48 -3.22 2.69 10.98
N SER A 49 -3.43 1.77 11.93
CA SER A 49 -2.83 1.88 13.27
C SER A 49 -1.32 1.61 13.29
N HIS A 50 -0.77 0.95 12.27
CA HIS A 50 0.65 0.58 12.21
C HIS A 50 1.49 1.70 11.59
N ALA A 51 2.75 1.79 12.02
CA ALA A 51 3.68 2.76 11.46
C ALA A 51 3.97 2.47 9.98
N TYR A 52 3.94 1.20 9.57
CA TYR A 52 4.15 0.80 8.18
C TYR A 52 3.11 -0.21 7.72
N THR A 53 2.59 -0.02 6.51
CA THR A 53 1.71 -0.99 5.86
C THR A 53 2.26 -1.35 4.49
N PHE A 54 2.56 -2.62 4.28
CA PHE A 54 3.08 -3.14 3.01
C PHE A 54 1.93 -3.59 2.10
N VAL A 55 1.80 -2.97 0.93
CA VAL A 55 0.80 -3.29 -0.09
C VAL A 55 1.52 -3.87 -1.31
N PRO A 56 1.66 -5.21 -1.40
CA PRO A 56 2.12 -5.86 -2.61
C PRO A 56 1.17 -5.59 -3.78
N ILE A 57 1.71 -5.10 -4.88
CA ILE A 57 0.98 -4.82 -6.12
C ILE A 57 1.49 -5.79 -7.19
N VAL A 58 0.58 -6.59 -7.76
CA VAL A 58 0.88 -7.50 -8.86
C VAL A 58 0.09 -7.07 -10.08
N CYS A 59 0.78 -6.57 -11.11
CA CYS A 59 0.15 -6.15 -12.34
C CYS A 59 0.93 -6.67 -13.54
N TRP A 60 0.25 -7.30 -14.50
CA TRP A 60 0.85 -7.80 -15.74
C TRP A 60 2.12 -8.65 -15.55
N GLY A 61 2.12 -9.50 -14.52
CA GLY A 61 3.26 -10.37 -14.21
C GLY A 61 4.44 -9.67 -13.52
N HIS A 62 4.29 -8.39 -13.18
CA HIS A 62 5.29 -7.60 -12.47
C HIS A 62 4.88 -7.28 -11.04
N TRP A 63 5.87 -7.24 -10.13
CA TRP A 63 5.69 -6.97 -8.71
C TRP A 63 6.22 -5.59 -8.35
N ASN A 64 5.34 -4.77 -7.76
CA ASN A 64 5.65 -3.50 -7.13
C ASN A 64 5.28 -3.57 -5.65
N LEU A 65 5.95 -2.76 -4.83
CA LEU A 65 5.64 -2.66 -3.41
C LEU A 65 5.32 -1.22 -3.05
N LEU A 66 4.07 -0.99 -2.64
CA LEU A 66 3.65 0.27 -2.05
C LEU A 66 3.74 0.15 -0.52
N ILE A 67 4.33 1.14 0.13
CA ILE A 67 4.46 1.22 1.59
C ILE A 67 3.70 2.47 2.04
N LEU A 68 2.69 2.28 2.90
CA LEU A 68 1.98 3.36 3.57
C LEU A 68 2.64 3.59 4.93
N CYS A 69 3.21 4.77 5.12
CA CYS A 69 3.97 5.12 6.32
C CYS A 69 3.14 6.10 7.16
N ASN A 70 2.94 5.79 8.44
CA ASN A 70 2.28 6.65 9.43
C ASN A 70 0.85 7.06 9.05
N PHE A 71 0.09 6.19 8.39
CA PHE A 71 -1.26 6.53 7.91
C PHE A 71 -2.29 6.78 9.03
N GLY A 72 -2.02 6.32 10.26
CA GLY A 72 -2.83 6.64 11.44
C GLY A 72 -2.51 8.01 12.07
N LYS A 73 -1.45 8.69 11.61
CA LYS A 73 -1.03 9.99 12.15
C LYS A 73 -1.74 11.15 11.46
N SER A 74 -1.62 12.34 12.06
CA SER A 74 -2.15 13.57 11.47
C SER A 74 -1.25 14.08 10.36
N ILE A 75 -1.81 14.82 9.40
CA ILE A 75 -1.01 15.43 8.31
C ILE A 75 -0.08 16.52 8.86
N GLU A 76 -0.47 17.14 9.97
CA GLU A 76 0.28 18.18 10.67
C GLU A 76 1.46 17.61 11.49
N ASP A 77 1.53 16.28 11.66
CA ASP A 77 2.63 15.67 12.38
C ASP A 77 3.94 15.79 11.58
N LYS A 78 5.05 16.01 12.29
CA LYS A 78 6.41 16.09 11.70
C LYS A 78 6.76 14.86 10.85
N HIS A 79 6.18 13.71 11.18
CA HIS A 79 6.25 12.46 10.42
C HIS A 79 4.84 11.99 10.06
N GLY A 80 4.08 12.87 9.40
CA GLY A 80 2.73 12.59 8.92
C GLY A 80 2.68 11.49 7.85
N PRO A 81 1.47 11.15 7.35
CA PRO A 81 1.26 10.11 6.36
C PRO A 81 2.10 10.33 5.10
N CYS A 82 2.81 9.29 4.64
CA CYS A 82 3.49 9.32 3.34
C CYS A 82 3.51 7.96 2.65
N MET A 83 3.66 7.95 1.33
CA MET A 83 3.63 6.74 0.50
C MET A 83 4.98 6.55 -0.18
N LEU A 84 5.53 5.34 -0.10
CA LEU A 84 6.74 4.96 -0.82
C LEU A 84 6.39 3.87 -1.84
N SER A 85 6.67 4.12 -3.11
CA SER A 85 6.50 3.13 -4.18
C SER A 85 7.86 2.57 -4.57
N LEU A 86 8.04 1.26 -4.45
CA LEU A 86 9.24 0.54 -4.87
C LEU A 86 8.90 -0.28 -6.11
N ASP A 87 9.56 0.06 -7.20
CA ASP A 87 9.49 -0.66 -8.48
C ASP A 87 10.92 -1.05 -8.87
N SER A 88 11.11 -2.35 -9.14
CA SER A 88 12.42 -2.89 -9.56
C SER A 88 12.67 -2.69 -11.06
N LEU A 89 11.63 -2.47 -11.84
CA LEU A 89 11.77 -1.93 -13.17
C LEU A 89 11.91 -0.41 -13.01
N LEU A 90 12.88 0.19 -13.70
CA LEU A 90 13.13 1.63 -13.72
C LEU A 90 11.98 2.44 -14.40
N ILE A 91 10.72 2.10 -14.15
CA ILE A 91 9.49 2.73 -14.67
C ILE A 91 9.17 4.03 -13.89
N GLY A 92 10.04 4.44 -12.96
CA GLY A 92 9.94 5.69 -12.20
C GLY A 92 10.63 6.91 -12.83
N ASP A 93 11.25 6.79 -14.02
CA ASP A 93 11.79 7.95 -14.72
C ASP A 93 10.64 8.82 -15.27
N PRO A 94 10.51 10.09 -14.85
CA PRO A 94 9.46 11.00 -15.35
C PRO A 94 9.50 11.20 -16.88
N ASN A 95 10.59 10.85 -17.56
CA ASN A 95 10.71 10.91 -19.02
C ASN A 95 10.22 9.64 -19.75
N THR A 96 9.90 8.56 -19.05
CA THR A 96 9.44 7.32 -19.66
C THR A 96 7.91 7.28 -19.71
N THR A 97 7.33 7.73 -20.83
CA THR A 97 5.88 7.77 -21.13
C THR A 97 5.18 6.40 -21.22
N ARG A 98 5.78 5.31 -20.70
CA ARG A 98 5.22 3.96 -20.76
C ARG A 98 5.06 3.38 -19.35
N LYS A 99 3.80 3.32 -18.91
CA LYS A 99 3.24 2.41 -17.87
C LYS A 99 3.29 2.81 -16.38
N SER A 100 3.63 4.04 -16.02
CA SER A 100 3.48 4.57 -14.64
C SER A 100 2.02 4.72 -14.17
N GLY A 101 1.06 4.76 -15.10
CA GLY A 101 -0.32 5.17 -14.81
C GLY A 101 -1.13 4.27 -13.87
N HIS A 102 -0.77 3.00 -13.61
CA HIS A 102 -1.59 2.14 -12.73
C HIS A 102 -1.19 2.23 -11.26
N SER A 103 0.11 2.15 -10.94
CA SER A 103 0.61 2.34 -9.58
C SER A 103 0.24 3.72 -9.05
N ASP A 104 0.43 4.77 -9.86
CA ASP A 104 0.13 6.15 -9.47
C ASP A 104 -1.37 6.35 -9.23
N ARG A 105 -2.23 5.76 -10.07
CA ARG A 105 -3.70 5.81 -9.88
C ARG A 105 -4.17 5.06 -8.63
N ILE A 106 -3.50 3.96 -8.27
CA ILE A 106 -3.79 3.26 -7.01
C ILE A 106 -3.32 4.09 -5.82
N CYS A 107 -2.12 4.68 -5.89
CA CYS A 107 -1.62 5.56 -4.85
C CYS A 107 -2.59 6.73 -4.62
N ASP A 108 -3.00 7.41 -5.70
CA ASP A 108 -3.97 8.49 -5.67
C ASP A 108 -5.32 8.06 -5.09
N ARG A 109 -5.84 6.89 -5.46
CA ARG A 109 -7.13 6.39 -4.95
C ARG A 109 -7.05 5.97 -3.48
N ILE A 110 -5.96 5.33 -3.05
CA ILE A 110 -5.74 4.98 -1.64
C ILE A 110 -5.64 6.27 -0.82
N PHE A 111 -4.85 7.24 -1.28
CA PHE A 111 -4.67 8.53 -0.63
C PHE A 111 -5.99 9.32 -0.53
N ARG A 112 -6.74 9.42 -1.63
CA ARG A 112 -8.08 10.04 -1.64
C ARG A 112 -9.07 9.30 -0.73
N SER A 113 -9.01 7.97 -0.69
CA SER A 113 -9.87 7.19 0.21
C SER A 113 -9.53 7.45 1.67
N GLN A 114 -8.25 7.59 2.03
CA GLN A 114 -7.84 7.98 3.38
C GLN A 114 -8.31 9.41 3.75
N ILE A 115 -8.25 10.36 2.81
CA ILE A 115 -8.80 11.72 3.01
C ILE A 115 -10.31 11.67 3.23
N CYS A 116 -11.04 10.80 2.52
CA CYS A 116 -12.50 10.65 2.69
C CYS A 116 -12.91 9.79 3.91
N LEU A 117 -11.95 9.17 4.61
CA LEU A 117 -12.20 8.35 5.81
C LEU A 117 -11.94 9.12 7.11
N LYS A 118 -11.35 10.33 7.04
CA LYS A 118 -11.28 11.29 8.14
C LYS A 118 -12.39 12.34 7.99
#